data_AF-A0A0E0E606-F1
#
_entry.id   AF-A0A0E0E606-F1
#
_cell.length_a   1.000
_cell.length_b   1.000
_cell.length_c   1.000
_cell.angle_alpha   90.00
_cell.angle_beta   90.00
_cell.angle_gamma   90.00
#
_symmetry.space_group_name_H-M   'P 1'
#
loop_
_entity.id
_entity.type
_entity.pdbx_description
1 polymer ?
#
loop_
_entity_poly.entity_id
_entity_poly.type
_entity_poly.pdbx_seq_one_letter_code
_entity_poly.pdbx_strand_id
1 'polypeptide(L)'
;MDVDKPISYEKAREFFCRNPSQKWAAYVAGTILVLMTELDVKFTDSMSILVSSDVPEGKGVSSSASVEVATMAAIAAAYGLNIAPRDLALLCQKVENHVVGAPCGVMDQMTSACGEANKLLAMVCQPAEVKELVAIPNHMRFWGLDSGIRHSVGGGDYGSVRVGTYMGRKMIKCAASDLASESSVSDAPVQSNDYKQNAIELLKSEASLEYLCNIPPHRYEAIYAKDIPEVITGDAFLKKYGDHDDTVTAIDPKRSYNVKAPTRHPIYENFRVETFKALLEAANTDEQLSALGELMYQHRNMSKGESPSLFGAKITGGGSGGSVCVMGKNCLKSSEEIIEIQRRYKAATGYLPILFDGSSPGAAKFGYLKIRRRPSPSLKPKPQL
;
A
#
# COMPACT_ATOMS: atom_id res chain seq x y z
N MET A 1 -1.21 -33.71 -18.23
CA MET A 1 -1.67 -32.34 -17.89
C MET A 1 -2.75 -32.02 -18.90
N ASP A 2 -3.90 -31.50 -18.46
CA ASP A 2 -4.93 -30.97 -19.37
C ASP A 2 -4.25 -29.89 -20.22
N VAL A 3 -4.07 -30.12 -21.52
CA VAL A 3 -3.24 -29.27 -22.39
C VAL A 3 -3.84 -27.87 -22.57
N ASP A 4 -5.13 -27.72 -22.28
CA ASP A 4 -5.91 -26.50 -22.51
C ASP A 4 -6.12 -25.60 -21.28
N LYS A 5 -5.66 -26.02 -20.09
CA LYS A 5 -5.84 -25.25 -18.86
C LYS A 5 -4.52 -24.68 -18.35
N PRO A 6 -4.49 -23.40 -17.90
CA PRO A 6 -3.32 -22.85 -17.22
C PRO A 6 -2.96 -23.69 -15.99
N ILE A 7 -1.68 -23.73 -15.64
CA ILE A 7 -1.22 -24.31 -14.37
C ILE A 7 -1.85 -23.54 -13.19
N SER A 8 -1.99 -24.16 -12.02
CA SER A 8 -2.49 -23.42 -10.85
C SER A 8 -1.46 -22.39 -10.34
N TYR A 9 -1.92 -21.37 -9.62
CA TYR A 9 -1.03 -20.38 -9.00
C TYR A 9 -0.03 -21.03 -8.03
N GLU A 10 -0.44 -22.06 -7.29
CA GLU A 10 0.44 -22.78 -6.37
C GLU A 10 1.60 -23.45 -7.11
N LYS A 11 1.32 -24.11 -8.23
CA LYS A 11 2.35 -24.75 -9.06
C LYS A 11 3.30 -23.73 -9.66
N ALA A 12 2.79 -22.58 -10.11
CA ALA A 12 3.61 -21.49 -10.61
C ALA A 12 4.52 -20.92 -9.51
N ARG A 13 3.97 -20.67 -8.32
CA ARG A 13 4.74 -20.22 -7.16
C ARG A 13 5.83 -21.21 -6.77
N GLU A 14 5.51 -22.50 -6.70
CA GLU A 14 6.49 -23.55 -6.44
C GLU A 14 7.60 -23.56 -7.50
N PHE A 15 7.26 -23.38 -8.77
CA PHE A 15 8.23 -23.33 -9.85
C PHE A 15 9.22 -22.17 -9.69
N PHE A 16 8.73 -20.95 -9.47
CA PHE A 16 9.61 -19.77 -9.31
C PHE A 16 10.39 -19.76 -7.99
N CYS A 17 9.87 -20.42 -6.93
CA CYS A 17 10.58 -20.54 -5.66
C CYS A 17 11.76 -21.52 -5.69
N ARG A 18 11.85 -22.43 -6.69
CA ARG A 18 12.97 -23.40 -6.79
C ARG A 18 14.32 -22.73 -6.97
N ASN A 19 14.36 -21.59 -7.64
CA ASN A 19 15.59 -20.85 -7.88
C ASN A 19 15.42 -19.40 -7.44
N PRO A 20 15.97 -19.00 -6.27
CA PRO A 20 15.88 -17.63 -5.77
C PRO A 20 16.34 -16.57 -6.78
N SER A 21 17.34 -16.88 -7.64
CA SER A 21 17.83 -15.95 -8.66
C SER A 21 16.83 -15.70 -9.81
N GLN A 22 15.85 -16.59 -9.99
CA GLN A 22 14.82 -16.50 -11.02
C GLN A 22 13.47 -16.04 -10.47
N LYS A 23 13.36 -15.79 -9.15
CA LYS A 23 12.10 -15.40 -8.52
C LYS A 23 11.51 -14.12 -9.12
N TRP A 24 12.34 -13.19 -9.59
CA TRP A 24 11.87 -11.96 -10.24
C TRP A 24 11.04 -12.22 -11.51
N ALA A 25 11.31 -13.33 -12.22
CA ALA A 25 10.58 -13.67 -13.44
C ALA A 25 9.09 -13.97 -13.14
N ALA A 26 8.74 -14.28 -11.88
CA ALA A 26 7.37 -14.45 -11.44
C ALA A 26 6.53 -13.16 -11.61
N TYR A 27 7.12 -11.98 -11.40
CA TYR A 27 6.43 -10.69 -11.61
C TYR A 27 6.02 -10.48 -13.08
N VAL A 28 6.79 -11.04 -14.03
CA VAL A 28 6.54 -10.90 -15.46
C VAL A 28 5.65 -12.04 -15.95
N ALA A 29 6.10 -13.30 -15.82
CA ALA A 29 5.39 -14.47 -16.31
C ALA A 29 4.08 -14.72 -15.57
N GLY A 30 3.97 -14.28 -14.31
CA GLY A 30 2.73 -14.34 -13.55
C GLY A 30 1.62 -13.50 -14.17
N THR A 31 1.93 -12.39 -14.86
CA THR A 31 0.91 -11.58 -15.56
C THR A 31 0.20 -12.40 -16.64
N ILE A 32 0.94 -13.22 -17.40
CA ILE A 32 0.39 -14.11 -18.43
C ILE A 32 -0.55 -15.11 -17.78
N LEU A 33 -0.09 -15.76 -16.70
CA LEU A 33 -0.88 -16.75 -15.98
C LEU A 33 -2.18 -16.17 -15.40
N VAL A 34 -2.10 -14.98 -14.80
CA VAL A 34 -3.27 -14.28 -14.27
C VAL A 34 -4.24 -13.89 -15.38
N LEU A 35 -3.76 -13.39 -16.52
CA LEU A 35 -4.63 -13.09 -17.67
C LEU A 35 -5.32 -14.36 -18.22
N MET A 36 -4.61 -15.48 -18.29
CA MET A 36 -5.21 -16.77 -18.69
C MET A 36 -6.25 -17.26 -17.69
N THR A 37 -6.02 -17.07 -16.40
CA THR A 37 -6.85 -17.65 -15.34
C THR A 37 -8.08 -16.80 -15.03
N GLU A 38 -7.90 -15.48 -14.96
CA GLU A 38 -8.94 -14.54 -14.52
C GLU A 38 -9.78 -14.00 -15.68
N LEU A 39 -9.19 -13.88 -16.87
CA LEU A 39 -9.84 -13.30 -18.06
C LEU A 39 -9.97 -14.29 -19.22
N ASP A 40 -9.64 -15.57 -19.01
CA ASP A 40 -9.64 -16.65 -20.03
C ASP A 40 -8.88 -16.31 -21.33
N VAL A 41 -7.85 -15.48 -21.23
CA VAL A 41 -7.05 -15.07 -22.40
C VAL A 41 -6.28 -16.27 -22.94
N LYS A 42 -6.43 -16.55 -24.24
CA LYS A 42 -5.67 -17.60 -24.93
C LYS A 42 -4.48 -17.00 -25.66
N PHE A 43 -3.28 -17.41 -25.27
CA PHE A 43 -2.04 -17.07 -25.96
C PHE A 43 -1.68 -18.18 -26.95
N THR A 44 -1.80 -17.91 -28.25
CA THR A 44 -1.54 -18.88 -29.34
C THR A 44 -0.09 -18.92 -29.81
N ASP A 45 0.68 -17.89 -29.47
CA ASP A 45 2.05 -17.67 -29.94
C ASP A 45 2.98 -17.39 -28.76
N SER A 46 4.29 -17.53 -28.99
CA SER A 46 5.30 -17.13 -28.01
C SER A 46 5.50 -15.61 -28.00
N MET A 47 5.93 -15.08 -26.86
CA MET A 47 6.26 -13.67 -26.70
C MET A 47 7.69 -13.51 -26.21
N SER A 48 8.37 -12.48 -26.71
CA SER A 48 9.66 -12.03 -26.21
C SER A 48 9.47 -10.72 -25.47
N ILE A 49 9.82 -10.67 -24.18
CA ILE A 49 9.68 -9.50 -23.33
C ILE A 49 11.07 -9.02 -22.92
N LEU A 50 11.33 -7.74 -23.14
CA LEU A 50 12.49 -7.03 -22.61
C LEU A 50 12.01 -6.09 -21.51
N VAL A 51 12.55 -6.25 -20.30
CA VAL A 51 12.27 -5.36 -19.17
C VAL A 51 13.45 -4.41 -18.99
N SER A 52 13.15 -3.12 -18.90
CA SER A 52 14.12 -2.06 -18.57
C SER A 52 13.44 -1.14 -17.56
N SER A 53 14.13 -0.84 -16.46
CA SER A 53 13.59 -0.05 -15.35
C SER A 53 14.68 0.79 -14.72
N ASP A 54 14.35 2.06 -14.47
CA ASP A 54 15.16 2.98 -13.67
C ASP A 54 14.68 3.04 -12.21
N VAL A 55 13.60 2.33 -11.86
CA VAL A 55 13.06 2.28 -10.48
C VAL A 55 13.97 1.42 -9.61
N PRO A 56 14.60 1.96 -8.54
CA PRO A 56 15.54 1.19 -7.74
C PRO A 56 14.90 0.01 -7.01
N GLU A 57 15.53 -1.15 -7.16
CA GLU A 57 15.05 -2.40 -6.57
C GLU A 57 15.17 -2.43 -5.05
N GLY A 58 14.08 -2.83 -4.38
CA GLY A 58 14.09 -3.09 -2.93
C GLY A 58 14.25 -1.85 -2.04
N LYS A 59 14.00 -0.66 -2.59
CA LYS A 59 14.11 0.64 -1.89
C LYS A 59 12.79 1.18 -1.34
N GLY A 60 11.71 0.40 -1.38
CA GLY A 60 10.39 0.83 -0.89
C GLY A 60 9.72 1.87 -1.80
N VAL A 61 10.03 1.84 -3.10
CA VAL A 61 9.43 2.70 -4.15
C VAL A 61 8.64 1.87 -5.17
N SER A 62 8.05 0.76 -4.72
CA SER A 62 7.11 -0.05 -5.51
C SER A 62 7.66 -0.62 -6.82
N SER A 63 8.95 -1.03 -6.82
CA SER A 63 9.61 -1.59 -8.01
C SER A 63 8.93 -2.86 -8.54
N SER A 64 8.41 -3.73 -7.66
CA SER A 64 7.67 -4.94 -8.07
C SER A 64 6.39 -4.60 -8.83
N ALA A 65 5.52 -3.78 -8.22
CA ALA A 65 4.28 -3.32 -8.84
C ALA A 65 4.52 -2.58 -10.16
N SER A 66 5.61 -1.80 -10.28
CA SER A 66 5.96 -1.12 -11.54
C SER A 66 6.22 -2.11 -12.69
N VAL A 67 6.91 -3.22 -12.41
CA VAL A 67 7.23 -4.26 -13.40
C VAL A 67 5.97 -5.03 -13.79
N GLU A 68 5.13 -5.40 -12.82
CA GLU A 68 3.88 -6.11 -13.06
C GLU A 68 2.93 -5.26 -13.92
N VAL A 69 2.69 -4.01 -13.53
CA VAL A 69 1.78 -3.09 -14.22
C VAL A 69 2.27 -2.78 -15.63
N ALA A 70 3.56 -2.48 -15.81
CA ALA A 70 4.12 -2.21 -17.13
C ALA A 70 4.03 -3.43 -18.05
N THR A 71 4.34 -4.62 -17.53
CA THR A 71 4.26 -5.88 -18.29
C THR A 71 2.83 -6.18 -18.68
N MET A 72 1.90 -6.14 -17.73
CA MET A 72 0.48 -6.45 -17.99
C MET A 72 -0.15 -5.45 -18.95
N ALA A 73 0.15 -4.15 -18.82
CA ALA A 73 -0.32 -3.12 -19.74
C ALA A 73 0.19 -3.35 -21.17
N ALA A 74 1.47 -3.71 -21.32
CA ALA A 74 2.06 -4.01 -22.63
C ALA A 74 1.44 -5.26 -23.28
N ILE A 75 1.21 -6.32 -22.51
CA ILE A 75 0.54 -7.54 -22.99
C ILE A 75 -0.91 -7.24 -23.37
N ALA A 76 -1.65 -6.53 -22.51
CA ALA A 76 -3.03 -6.12 -22.79
C ALA A 76 -3.11 -5.33 -24.11
N ALA A 77 -2.23 -4.36 -24.31
CA ALA A 77 -2.16 -3.57 -25.55
C ALA A 77 -1.76 -4.41 -26.78
N ALA A 78 -0.84 -5.37 -26.63
CA ALA A 78 -0.40 -6.23 -27.72
C ALA A 78 -1.53 -7.15 -28.22
N TYR A 79 -2.35 -7.66 -27.30
CA TYR A 79 -3.46 -8.58 -27.58
C TYR A 79 -4.83 -7.88 -27.71
N GLY A 80 -4.88 -6.54 -27.60
CA GLY A 80 -6.11 -5.77 -27.75
C GLY A 80 -7.11 -5.96 -26.60
N LEU A 81 -6.62 -6.32 -25.41
CA LEU A 81 -7.43 -6.45 -24.20
C LEU A 81 -7.77 -5.06 -23.65
N ASN A 82 -9.06 -4.81 -23.42
CA ASN A 82 -9.53 -3.58 -22.79
C ASN A 82 -9.72 -3.82 -21.28
N ILE A 83 -8.70 -3.51 -20.49
CA ILE A 83 -8.70 -3.70 -19.03
C ILE A 83 -8.71 -2.31 -18.38
N ALA A 84 -9.68 -2.05 -17.51
CA ALA A 84 -9.74 -0.79 -16.78
C ALA A 84 -8.52 -0.65 -15.84
N PRO A 85 -8.01 0.57 -15.57
CA PRO A 85 -6.80 0.77 -14.77
C PRO A 85 -6.84 0.11 -13.38
N ARG A 86 -7.99 0.21 -12.72
CA ARG A 86 -8.25 -0.43 -11.43
C ARG A 86 -8.16 -1.95 -11.52
N ASP A 87 -8.78 -2.54 -12.54
CA ASP A 87 -8.81 -3.98 -12.70
C ASP A 87 -7.42 -4.52 -13.09
N LEU A 88 -6.67 -3.77 -13.89
CA LEU A 88 -5.27 -4.06 -14.19
C LEU A 88 -4.44 -4.08 -12.89
N ALA A 89 -4.60 -3.08 -12.02
CA ALA A 89 -3.92 -3.05 -10.73
C ALA A 89 -4.29 -4.25 -9.83
N LEU A 90 -5.56 -4.64 -9.79
CA LEU A 90 -6.03 -5.81 -9.03
C LEU A 90 -5.49 -7.13 -9.59
N LEU A 91 -5.41 -7.27 -10.91
CA LEU A 91 -4.79 -8.43 -11.55
C LEU A 91 -3.29 -8.47 -11.25
N CYS A 92 -2.59 -7.35 -11.27
CA CYS A 92 -1.19 -7.28 -10.83
C CYS A 92 -1.05 -7.66 -9.35
N GLN A 93 -1.93 -7.20 -8.46
CA GLN A 93 -1.91 -7.59 -7.05
C GLN A 93 -2.09 -9.12 -6.89
N LYS A 94 -2.91 -9.75 -7.74
CA LYS A 94 -3.03 -11.22 -7.78
C LYS A 94 -1.73 -11.90 -8.21
N VAL A 95 -0.95 -11.31 -9.13
CA VAL A 95 0.39 -11.81 -9.48
C VAL A 95 1.28 -11.83 -8.24
N GLU A 96 1.39 -10.72 -7.52
CA GLU A 96 2.27 -10.60 -6.35
C GLU A 96 1.83 -11.54 -5.22
N ASN A 97 0.53 -11.60 -4.92
CA ASN A 97 -0.01 -12.44 -3.86
C ASN A 97 0.07 -13.94 -4.17
N HIS A 98 -0.35 -14.37 -5.37
CA HIS A 98 -0.56 -15.79 -5.65
C HIS A 98 0.61 -16.44 -6.38
N VAL A 99 1.28 -15.72 -7.29
CA VAL A 99 2.39 -16.26 -8.08
C VAL A 99 3.73 -16.00 -7.39
N VAL A 100 3.97 -14.76 -6.95
CA VAL A 100 5.23 -14.40 -6.25
C VAL A 100 5.21 -14.87 -4.79
N GLY A 101 4.02 -14.87 -4.18
CA GLY A 101 3.78 -15.29 -2.80
C GLY A 101 4.04 -14.20 -1.76
N ALA A 102 3.97 -12.92 -2.14
CA ALA A 102 4.13 -11.79 -1.22
C ALA A 102 2.74 -11.25 -0.83
N PRO A 103 2.35 -11.26 0.47
CA PRO A 103 1.01 -10.90 0.92
C PRO A 103 0.82 -9.37 1.03
N CYS A 104 0.91 -8.68 -0.11
CA CYS A 104 0.88 -7.22 -0.20
C CYS A 104 -0.55 -6.65 -0.33
N GLY A 105 -0.70 -5.39 0.08
CA GLY A 105 -1.87 -4.57 -0.25
C GLY A 105 -1.89 -4.18 -1.74
N VAL A 106 -2.89 -3.39 -2.13
CA VAL A 106 -3.14 -3.00 -3.53
C VAL A 106 -2.59 -1.61 -3.90
N MET A 107 -2.10 -0.86 -2.90
CA MET A 107 -1.73 0.55 -3.03
C MET A 107 -0.67 0.78 -4.11
N ASP A 108 0.36 -0.06 -4.15
CA ASP A 108 1.51 0.07 -5.06
C ASP A 108 1.07 -0.12 -6.52
N GLN A 109 0.29 -1.16 -6.81
CA GLN A 109 -0.29 -1.42 -8.12
C GLN A 109 -1.24 -0.31 -8.54
N MET A 110 -2.10 0.16 -7.63
CA MET A 110 -3.04 1.25 -7.91
C MET A 110 -2.33 2.56 -8.20
N THR A 111 -1.28 2.89 -7.46
CA THR A 111 -0.48 4.10 -7.69
C THR A 111 0.24 4.02 -9.03
N SER A 112 0.85 2.87 -9.34
CA SER A 112 1.53 2.63 -10.62
C SER A 112 0.58 2.68 -11.83
N ALA A 113 -0.64 2.14 -11.70
CA ALA A 113 -1.62 2.11 -12.79
C ALA A 113 -2.38 3.43 -12.96
N CYS A 114 -2.88 4.01 -11.86
CA CYS A 114 -3.88 5.10 -11.86
C CYS A 114 -3.29 6.48 -11.55
N GLY A 115 -2.01 6.58 -11.19
CA GLY A 115 -1.37 7.86 -10.86
C GLY A 115 -1.44 8.89 -11.98
N GLU A 116 -1.37 10.17 -11.61
CA GLU A 116 -1.21 11.28 -12.56
C GLU A 116 -0.08 12.20 -12.09
N ALA A 117 0.61 12.81 -13.06
CA ALA A 117 1.68 13.75 -12.75
C ALA A 117 1.15 14.94 -11.93
N ASN A 118 1.93 15.34 -10.93
CA ASN A 118 1.66 16.42 -9.97
C ASN A 118 0.39 16.22 -9.12
N LYS A 119 -0.04 14.97 -8.91
CA LYS A 119 -1.18 14.64 -8.06
C LYS A 119 -0.86 13.47 -7.12
N LEU A 120 -1.43 13.50 -5.92
CA LEU A 120 -1.48 12.36 -5.01
C LEU A 120 -2.75 11.54 -5.30
N LEU A 121 -2.63 10.21 -5.22
CA LEU A 121 -3.76 9.29 -5.39
C LEU A 121 -4.41 9.01 -4.03
N ALA A 122 -5.58 9.58 -3.76
CA ALA A 122 -6.36 9.23 -2.58
C ALA A 122 -7.26 8.03 -2.90
N MET A 123 -7.14 6.97 -2.11
CA MET A 123 -7.81 5.70 -2.38
C MET A 123 -8.25 4.98 -1.10
N VAL A 124 -9.24 4.10 -1.25
CA VAL A 124 -9.62 3.12 -0.25
C VAL A 124 -9.07 1.76 -0.68
N CYS A 125 -8.25 1.12 0.13
CA CYS A 125 -7.62 -0.16 -0.23
C CYS A 125 -8.61 -1.33 -0.33
N GLN A 126 -9.76 -1.24 0.33
CA GLN A 126 -10.83 -2.25 0.31
C GLN A 126 -12.16 -1.50 0.17
N PRO A 127 -12.79 -1.48 -1.03
CA PRO A 127 -12.66 -2.43 -2.13
C PRO A 127 -11.66 -2.03 -3.25
N ALA A 128 -10.57 -1.33 -2.96
CA ALA A 128 -9.60 -0.84 -3.96
C ALA A 128 -10.20 0.22 -4.90
N GLU A 129 -10.67 1.32 -4.34
CA GLU A 129 -11.33 2.41 -5.07
C GLU A 129 -10.47 3.67 -5.03
N VAL A 130 -10.28 4.31 -6.20
CA VAL A 130 -9.72 5.66 -6.26
C VAL A 130 -10.83 6.63 -5.89
N LYS A 131 -10.67 7.35 -4.76
CA LYS A 131 -11.58 8.42 -4.38
C LYS A 131 -11.38 9.64 -5.27
N GLU A 132 -10.12 10.07 -5.39
CA GLU A 132 -9.76 11.29 -6.09
C GLU A 132 -8.25 11.38 -6.36
N LEU A 133 -7.90 12.30 -7.27
CA LEU A 133 -6.53 12.70 -7.54
C LEU A 133 -6.32 14.13 -7.02
N VAL A 134 -5.60 14.26 -5.92
CA VAL A 134 -5.42 15.54 -5.22
C VAL A 134 -4.22 16.27 -5.79
N ALA A 135 -4.41 17.47 -6.34
CA ALA A 135 -3.33 18.24 -6.92
C ALA A 135 -2.30 18.65 -5.86
N ILE A 136 -1.02 18.50 -6.17
CA ILE A 136 0.06 19.02 -5.34
C ILE A 136 0.18 20.52 -5.63
N PRO A 137 0.08 21.41 -4.62
CA PRO A 137 0.26 22.84 -4.85
C PRO A 137 1.64 23.18 -5.40
N ASN A 138 1.73 24.11 -6.35
CA ASN A 138 2.97 24.41 -7.08
C ASN A 138 4.11 24.93 -6.18
N HIS A 139 3.79 25.52 -5.03
CA HIS A 139 4.76 25.98 -4.03
C HIS A 139 5.24 24.86 -3.09
N MET A 140 4.74 23.63 -3.26
CA MET A 140 5.11 22.46 -2.48
C MET A 140 5.85 21.43 -3.33
N ARG A 141 6.71 20.64 -2.69
CA ARG A 141 7.44 19.55 -3.34
C ARG A 141 7.73 18.42 -2.37
N PHE A 142 7.87 17.22 -2.94
CA PHE A 142 8.22 16.01 -2.22
C PHE A 142 9.52 15.42 -2.78
N TRP A 143 10.37 14.92 -1.88
CA TRP A 143 11.59 14.20 -2.22
C TRP A 143 11.61 12.85 -1.53
N GLY A 144 12.05 11.82 -2.23
CA GLY A 144 12.35 10.52 -1.61
C GLY A 144 13.84 10.40 -1.36
N LEU A 145 14.24 9.91 -0.19
CA LEU A 145 15.63 9.52 0.09
C LEU A 145 15.66 8.07 0.53
N ASP A 146 16.42 7.25 -0.19
CA ASP A 146 16.59 5.86 0.20
C ASP A 146 17.57 5.72 1.40
N SER A 147 17.23 4.87 2.36
CA SER A 147 18.01 4.65 3.58
C SER A 147 19.24 3.75 3.39
N GLY A 148 19.42 3.13 2.23
CA GLY A 148 20.44 2.10 2.01
C GLY A 148 20.06 0.72 2.57
N ILE A 149 19.06 0.65 3.45
CA ILE A 149 18.59 -0.60 4.06
C ILE A 149 17.53 -1.23 3.17
N ARG A 150 17.79 -2.47 2.73
CA ARG A 150 16.82 -3.24 1.95
C ARG A 150 15.60 -3.57 2.79
N HIS A 151 14.45 -3.34 2.20
CA HIS A 151 13.16 -3.69 2.78
C HIS A 151 12.97 -5.22 2.77
N SER A 152 12.56 -5.82 3.89
CA SER A 152 12.17 -7.23 3.98
C SER A 152 10.66 -7.37 4.23
N VAL A 153 9.85 -7.29 3.16
CA VAL A 153 8.37 -7.40 3.23
C VAL A 153 7.90 -8.76 3.78
N GLY A 154 8.78 -9.76 3.88
CA GLY A 154 8.47 -11.14 4.28
C GLY A 154 9.03 -11.57 5.63
N GLY A 155 9.48 -10.66 6.49
CA GLY A 155 9.98 -11.00 7.82
C GLY A 155 8.89 -11.47 8.80
N GLY A 156 9.28 -12.22 9.83
CA GLY A 156 8.40 -12.68 10.91
C GLY A 156 7.70 -11.58 11.73
N ASP A 157 8.07 -10.32 11.47
CA ASP A 157 7.49 -9.11 12.05
C ASP A 157 6.20 -8.64 11.35
N TYR A 158 6.05 -8.87 10.03
CA TYR A 158 4.82 -8.46 9.33
C TYR A 158 3.62 -9.31 9.76
N GLY A 159 3.80 -10.63 9.81
CA GLY A 159 2.76 -11.56 10.24
C GLY A 159 2.30 -11.32 11.67
N SER A 160 3.21 -11.00 12.60
CA SER A 160 2.83 -10.72 13.99
C SER A 160 2.09 -9.40 14.15
N VAL A 161 2.48 -8.36 13.41
CA VAL A 161 1.75 -7.08 13.39
C VAL A 161 0.35 -7.27 12.83
N ARG A 162 0.19 -8.06 11.77
CA ARG A 162 -1.14 -8.39 11.22
C ARG A 162 -2.00 -9.14 12.23
N VAL A 163 -1.47 -10.19 12.86
CA VAL A 163 -2.20 -10.93 13.91
C VAL A 163 -2.62 -9.98 15.04
N GLY A 164 -1.70 -9.15 15.55
CA GLY A 164 -1.99 -8.16 16.58
C GLY A 164 -3.07 -7.15 16.18
N THR A 165 -3.08 -6.72 14.92
CA THR A 165 -4.10 -5.81 14.36
C THR A 165 -5.49 -6.44 14.41
N TYR A 166 -5.61 -7.68 13.92
CA TYR A 166 -6.89 -8.39 13.89
C TYR A 166 -7.35 -8.84 15.29
N MET A 167 -6.43 -9.19 16.19
CA MET A 167 -6.73 -9.41 17.61
C MET A 167 -7.38 -8.17 18.22
N GLY A 168 -6.80 -6.99 17.99
CA GLY A 168 -7.36 -5.71 18.42
C GLY A 168 -8.76 -5.44 17.90
N ARG A 169 -8.97 -5.69 16.61
CA ARG A 169 -10.29 -5.58 15.98
C ARG A 169 -11.31 -6.48 16.67
N LYS A 170 -10.95 -7.75 16.92
CA LYS A 170 -11.83 -8.70 17.62
C LYS A 170 -12.17 -8.23 19.04
N MET A 171 -11.19 -7.73 19.79
CA MET A 171 -11.41 -7.19 21.14
C MET A 171 -12.41 -6.03 21.13
N ILE A 172 -12.28 -5.11 20.18
CA ILE A 172 -13.23 -3.98 20.01
C ILE A 172 -14.63 -4.49 19.70
N LYS A 173 -14.77 -5.45 18.77
CA LYS A 173 -16.09 -6.03 18.40
C LYS A 173 -16.78 -6.69 19.59
N CYS A 174 -16.03 -7.46 20.39
CA CYS A 174 -16.56 -8.09 21.60
C CYS A 174 -16.99 -7.02 22.62
N ALA A 175 -16.11 -6.06 22.93
CA ALA A 175 -16.42 -4.99 23.88
C ALA A 175 -17.64 -4.15 23.45
N ALA A 176 -17.76 -3.85 22.16
CA ALA A 176 -18.92 -3.15 21.62
C ALA A 176 -20.21 -3.96 21.74
N SER A 177 -20.15 -5.28 21.54
CA SER A 177 -21.28 -6.19 21.69
C SER A 177 -21.76 -6.28 23.15
N ASP A 178 -20.82 -6.35 24.08
CA ASP A 178 -21.09 -6.39 25.52
C ASP A 178 -21.76 -5.09 25.97
N LEU A 179 -21.19 -3.93 25.61
CA LEU A 179 -21.75 -2.61 25.91
C LEU A 179 -23.14 -2.37 25.28
N ALA A 180 -23.37 -2.85 24.06
CA ALA A 180 -24.68 -2.77 23.40
C ALA A 180 -25.73 -3.59 24.16
N SER A 181 -25.32 -4.76 24.66
CA SER A 181 -26.19 -5.66 25.43
C SER A 181 -26.55 -5.02 26.78
N GLU A 182 -25.58 -4.53 27.54
CA GLU A 182 -25.79 -3.85 28.83
C GLU A 182 -26.68 -2.60 28.71
N SER A 183 -26.49 -1.81 27.65
CA SER A 183 -27.25 -0.57 27.42
C SER A 183 -28.75 -0.83 27.14
N SER A 184 -29.08 -1.99 26.57
CA SER A 184 -30.46 -2.39 26.26
C SER A 184 -31.29 -2.84 27.47
N VAL A 185 -30.65 -3.11 28.61
CA VAL A 185 -31.30 -3.57 29.85
C VAL A 185 -31.62 -2.42 30.82
N SER A 186 -31.12 -1.20 30.57
CA SER A 186 -31.26 -0.06 31.48
C SER A 186 -32.55 0.76 31.27
N ASP A 187 -33.58 0.46 32.07
CA ASP A 187 -34.80 1.29 32.19
C ASP A 187 -34.50 2.62 32.92
N ALA A 188 -34.27 3.70 32.16
CA ALA A 188 -34.15 5.06 32.71
C ALA A 188 -34.99 6.06 31.90
N PRO A 189 -35.59 7.09 32.54
CA PRO A 189 -36.76 7.80 32.01
C PRO A 189 -36.50 8.75 30.82
N VAL A 190 -37.18 8.46 29.72
CA VAL A 190 -37.86 9.26 28.64
C VAL A 190 -37.28 10.58 28.08
N GLN A 191 -36.34 11.31 28.70
CA GLN A 191 -35.94 12.65 28.19
C GLN A 191 -34.67 12.71 27.30
N SER A 192 -34.06 11.57 26.91
CA SER A 192 -32.88 11.57 26.00
C SER A 192 -32.88 10.45 24.94
N ASN A 193 -34.06 10.07 24.46
CA ASN A 193 -34.23 8.85 23.65
C ASN A 193 -33.33 8.82 22.38
N ASP A 194 -33.15 9.95 21.71
CA ASP A 194 -32.35 10.02 20.47
C ASP A 194 -30.84 9.81 20.71
N TYR A 195 -30.29 10.36 21.80
CA TYR A 195 -28.86 10.20 22.11
C TYR A 195 -28.52 8.77 22.54
N LYS A 196 -29.39 8.15 23.35
CA LYS A 196 -29.24 6.74 23.73
C LYS A 196 -29.37 5.82 22.51
N GLN A 197 -30.35 6.07 21.64
CA GLN A 197 -30.56 5.29 20.43
C GLN A 197 -29.36 5.39 19.49
N ASN A 198 -28.86 6.60 19.24
CA ASN A 198 -27.66 6.82 18.42
C ASN A 198 -26.42 6.13 19.02
N ALA A 199 -26.25 6.16 20.35
CA ALA A 199 -25.14 5.48 21.01
C ALA A 199 -25.21 3.95 20.85
N ILE A 200 -26.41 3.36 20.94
CA ILE A 200 -26.63 1.92 20.73
C ILE A 200 -26.37 1.55 19.27
N GLU A 201 -26.81 2.36 18.31
CA GLU A 201 -26.55 2.13 16.89
C GLU A 201 -25.05 2.17 16.56
N LEU A 202 -24.32 3.13 17.14
CA LEU A 202 -22.86 3.18 17.04
C LEU A 202 -22.21 1.91 17.59
N LEU A 203 -22.60 1.46 18.79
CA LEU A 203 -22.07 0.22 19.36
C LEU A 203 -22.39 -1.02 18.50
N LYS A 204 -23.56 -1.09 17.88
CA LYS A 204 -23.92 -2.16 16.93
C LYS A 204 -23.05 -2.13 15.67
N SER A 205 -22.74 -0.93 15.16
CA SER A 205 -21.81 -0.78 14.04
C SER A 205 -20.38 -1.20 14.41
N GLU A 206 -19.94 -0.89 15.63
CA GLU A 206 -18.62 -1.26 16.17
C GLU A 206 -18.53 -2.77 16.47
N ALA A 207 -19.64 -3.39 16.88
CA ALA A 207 -19.74 -4.84 17.05
C ALA A 207 -19.61 -5.61 15.72
N SER A 208 -20.02 -4.99 14.62
CA SER A 208 -19.93 -5.54 13.26
C SER A 208 -18.71 -5.03 12.47
N LEU A 209 -17.78 -4.34 13.13
CA LEU A 209 -16.65 -3.67 12.50
C LEU A 209 -15.82 -4.61 11.61
N GLU A 210 -15.72 -4.27 10.33
CA GLU A 210 -14.84 -4.98 9.39
C GLU A 210 -13.41 -4.42 9.44
N TYR A 211 -13.27 -3.10 9.54
CA TYR A 211 -11.98 -2.41 9.45
C TYR A 211 -11.77 -1.42 10.59
N LEU A 212 -10.61 -1.50 11.24
CA LEU A 212 -10.24 -0.59 12.33
C LEU A 212 -10.25 0.89 11.92
N CYS A 213 -9.92 1.20 10.66
CA CYS A 213 -9.94 2.57 10.16
C CYS A 213 -11.32 3.25 10.17
N ASN A 214 -12.41 2.48 10.34
CA ASN A 214 -13.76 3.02 10.45
C ASN A 214 -14.09 3.56 11.84
N ILE A 215 -13.22 3.36 12.84
CA ILE A 215 -13.37 3.96 14.17
C ILE A 215 -12.60 5.28 14.22
N PRO A 216 -13.22 6.39 14.65
CA PRO A 216 -12.49 7.64 14.81
C PRO A 216 -11.60 7.62 16.08
N PRO A 217 -10.44 8.30 16.09
CA PRO A 217 -9.50 8.25 17.21
C PRO A 217 -10.11 8.60 18.58
N HIS A 218 -10.96 9.63 18.65
CA HIS A 218 -11.58 10.04 19.91
C HIS A 218 -12.47 8.94 20.50
N ARG A 219 -13.16 8.17 19.65
CA ARG A 219 -14.03 7.07 20.05
C ARG A 219 -13.20 5.89 20.56
N TYR A 220 -12.11 5.57 19.86
CA TYR A 220 -11.14 4.56 20.29
C TYR A 220 -10.55 4.87 21.67
N GLU A 221 -10.08 6.11 21.89
CA GLU A 221 -9.47 6.52 23.16
C GLU A 221 -10.47 6.56 24.32
N ALA A 222 -11.71 7.00 24.05
CA ALA A 222 -12.74 7.12 25.08
C ALA A 222 -13.19 5.76 25.63
N ILE A 223 -13.26 4.73 24.77
CA ILE A 223 -13.93 3.47 25.11
C ILE A 223 -13.00 2.27 25.10
N TYR A 224 -12.15 2.11 24.07
CA TYR A 224 -11.46 0.84 23.85
C TYR A 224 -10.00 0.85 24.27
N ALA A 225 -9.31 1.99 24.17
CA ALA A 225 -7.85 2.06 24.31
C ALA A 225 -7.31 1.59 25.68
N LYS A 226 -8.11 1.72 26.75
CA LYS A 226 -7.72 1.31 28.11
C LYS A 226 -7.74 -0.20 28.29
N ASP A 227 -8.65 -0.89 27.62
CA ASP A 227 -8.89 -2.33 27.80
C ASP A 227 -8.08 -3.20 26.82
N ILE A 228 -7.47 -2.57 25.81
CA ILE A 228 -6.58 -3.26 24.88
C ILE A 228 -5.17 -3.35 25.49
N PRO A 229 -4.67 -4.57 25.78
CA PRO A 229 -3.36 -4.74 26.38
C PRO A 229 -2.25 -4.43 25.38
N GLU A 230 -1.08 -4.01 25.90
CA GLU A 230 0.12 -3.85 25.06
C GLU A 230 0.49 -5.17 24.38
N VAL A 231 0.49 -6.26 25.14
CA VAL A 231 0.86 -7.60 24.70
C VAL A 231 -0.13 -8.64 25.24
N ILE A 232 -0.45 -9.66 24.45
CA ILE A 232 -1.21 -10.85 24.87
C ILE A 232 -0.59 -12.12 24.29
N THR A 233 -0.69 -13.24 25.00
CA THR A 233 -0.33 -14.55 24.45
C THR A 233 -1.43 -15.07 23.52
N GLY A 234 -1.06 -15.84 22.51
CA GLY A 234 -2.04 -16.46 21.61
C GLY A 234 -3.03 -17.35 22.37
N ASP A 235 -2.56 -18.16 23.31
CA ASP A 235 -3.41 -19.00 24.16
C ASP A 235 -4.41 -18.19 25.00
N ALA A 236 -3.97 -17.10 25.64
CA ALA A 236 -4.86 -16.25 26.43
C ALA A 236 -5.91 -15.55 25.55
N PHE A 237 -5.52 -15.11 24.36
CA PHE A 237 -6.45 -14.54 23.39
C PHE A 237 -7.49 -15.56 22.95
N LEU A 238 -7.06 -16.74 22.49
CA LEU A 238 -7.93 -17.80 21.98
C LEU A 238 -8.95 -18.25 23.04
N LYS A 239 -8.53 -18.38 24.31
CA LYS A 239 -9.42 -18.73 25.42
C LYS A 239 -10.50 -17.69 25.69
N LYS A 240 -10.19 -16.39 25.51
CA LYS A 240 -11.11 -15.31 25.83
C LYS A 240 -11.99 -14.88 24.65
N TYR A 241 -11.43 -14.80 23.45
CA TYR A 241 -12.07 -14.20 22.28
C TYR A 241 -12.30 -15.16 21.11
N GLY A 242 -11.77 -16.39 21.19
CA GLY A 242 -11.73 -17.31 20.06
C GLY A 242 -10.69 -16.87 19.01
N ASP A 243 -10.97 -17.15 17.74
CA ASP A 243 -10.11 -16.74 16.62
C ASP A 243 -10.24 -15.23 16.30
N HIS A 244 -9.22 -14.67 15.62
CA HIS A 244 -9.19 -13.26 15.19
C HIS A 244 -9.88 -13.00 13.84
N ASP A 245 -10.41 -14.06 13.20
CA ASP A 245 -11.18 -14.01 11.96
C ASP A 245 -10.40 -13.36 10.78
N ASP A 246 -9.09 -13.65 10.68
CA ASP A 246 -8.27 -13.29 9.51
C ASP A 246 -8.11 -14.50 8.58
N THR A 247 -8.29 -14.29 7.27
CA THR A 247 -8.16 -15.36 6.27
C THR A 247 -6.71 -15.65 5.88
N VAL A 248 -5.77 -14.80 6.28
CA VAL A 248 -4.35 -14.86 5.84
C VAL A 248 -3.43 -15.41 6.93
N THR A 249 -3.68 -15.08 8.20
CA THR A 249 -2.81 -15.46 9.32
C THR A 249 -3.55 -16.29 10.36
N ALA A 250 -2.80 -17.13 11.07
CA ALA A 250 -3.30 -17.93 12.19
C ALA A 250 -2.60 -17.54 13.49
N ILE A 251 -3.31 -17.68 14.61
CA ILE A 251 -2.75 -17.43 15.94
C ILE A 251 -1.93 -18.65 16.38
N ASP A 252 -0.62 -18.47 16.57
CA ASP A 252 0.19 -19.42 17.34
C ASP A 252 -0.09 -19.27 18.84
N PRO A 253 -0.65 -20.29 19.53
CA PRO A 253 -0.97 -20.23 20.96
C PRO A 253 0.26 -19.97 21.85
N LYS A 254 1.44 -20.39 21.40
CA LYS A 254 2.69 -20.28 22.18
C LYS A 254 3.39 -18.93 22.03
N ARG A 255 2.97 -18.11 21.08
CA ARG A 255 3.57 -16.81 20.78
C ARG A 255 2.87 -15.68 21.54
N SER A 256 3.62 -14.63 21.87
CA SER A 256 3.08 -13.36 22.37
C SER A 256 3.02 -12.33 21.24
N TYR A 257 1.95 -11.54 21.20
CA TYR A 257 1.70 -10.55 20.16
C TYR A 257 1.54 -9.17 20.80
N ASN A 258 2.17 -8.15 20.20
CA ASN A 258 1.80 -6.77 20.48
C ASN A 258 0.41 -6.52 19.88
N VAL A 259 -0.53 -5.97 20.67
CA VAL A 259 -1.92 -5.77 20.20
C VAL A 259 -2.24 -4.28 20.13
N LYS A 260 -1.97 -3.52 21.19
CA LYS A 260 -2.37 -2.11 21.25
C LYS A 260 -1.82 -1.25 20.13
N ALA A 261 -0.51 -1.29 19.89
CA ALA A 261 0.11 -0.48 18.83
C ALA A 261 -0.39 -0.86 17.42
N PRO A 262 -0.45 -2.16 17.03
CA PRO A 262 -1.07 -2.56 15.76
C PRO A 262 -2.56 -2.24 15.63
N THR A 263 -3.31 -2.20 16.73
CA THR A 263 -4.73 -1.79 16.72
C THR A 263 -4.86 -0.28 16.49
N ARG A 264 -4.06 0.50 17.21
CA ARG A 264 -4.08 1.96 17.18
C ARG A 264 -3.60 2.50 15.84
N HIS A 265 -2.64 1.85 15.20
CA HIS A 265 -1.99 2.37 14.01
C HIS A 265 -2.96 2.64 12.84
N PRO A 266 -3.79 1.68 12.36
CA PRO A 266 -4.73 1.92 11.26
C PRO A 266 -5.76 3.02 11.55
N ILE A 267 -6.25 3.13 12.80
CA ILE A 267 -7.21 4.15 13.25
C ILE A 267 -6.63 5.55 13.05
N TYR A 268 -5.44 5.76 13.63
CA TYR A 268 -4.79 7.06 13.60
C TYR A 268 -4.19 7.38 12.24
N GLU A 269 -3.67 6.38 11.52
CA GLU A 269 -3.12 6.58 10.18
C GLU A 269 -4.22 6.99 9.20
N ASN A 270 -5.40 6.36 9.24
CA ASN A 270 -6.52 6.77 8.41
C ASN A 270 -6.97 8.21 8.69
N PHE A 271 -7.08 8.57 9.98
CA PHE A 271 -7.40 9.95 10.38
C PHE A 271 -6.35 10.95 9.87
N ARG A 272 -5.06 10.61 9.97
CA ARG A 272 -3.97 11.45 9.44
C ARG A 272 -4.05 11.61 7.93
N VAL A 273 -4.33 10.54 7.18
CA VAL A 273 -4.45 10.59 5.72
C VAL A 273 -5.59 11.53 5.32
N GLU A 274 -6.79 11.39 5.91
CA GLU A 274 -7.92 12.27 5.60
C GLU A 274 -7.66 13.72 6.01
N THR A 275 -6.99 13.94 7.16
CA THR A 275 -6.61 15.29 7.61
C THR A 275 -5.55 15.90 6.69
N PHE A 276 -4.53 15.13 6.30
CA PHE A 276 -3.47 15.58 5.39
C PHE A 276 -4.07 15.97 4.05
N LYS A 277 -4.98 15.16 3.52
CA LYS A 277 -5.72 15.43 2.29
C LYS A 277 -6.49 16.75 2.37
N ALA A 278 -7.28 16.93 3.43
CA ALA A 278 -8.09 18.14 3.62
C ALA A 278 -7.24 19.41 3.78
N LEU A 279 -6.07 19.31 4.42
CA LEU A 279 -5.16 20.44 4.60
C LEU A 279 -4.31 20.74 3.35
N LEU A 280 -4.00 19.74 2.52
CA LEU A 280 -3.13 19.88 1.35
C LEU A 280 -3.68 20.93 0.37
N GLU A 281 -5.00 20.95 0.17
CA GLU A 281 -5.66 21.90 -0.73
C GLU A 281 -5.68 23.34 -0.19
N ALA A 282 -5.63 23.50 1.14
CA ALA A 282 -5.75 24.79 1.81
C ALA A 282 -4.40 25.42 2.19
N ALA A 283 -3.31 24.65 2.16
CA ALA A 283 -2.02 25.06 2.71
C ALA A 283 -1.26 26.02 1.79
N ASN A 284 -1.26 27.31 2.16
CA ASN A 284 -0.61 28.39 1.43
C ASN A 284 0.35 29.22 2.30
N THR A 285 0.44 28.91 3.59
CA THR A 285 1.29 29.60 4.59
C THR A 285 2.27 28.62 5.24
N ASP A 286 3.35 29.14 5.82
CA ASP A 286 4.36 28.33 6.50
C ASP A 286 3.79 27.59 7.72
N GLU A 287 2.84 28.21 8.43
CA GLU A 287 2.12 27.58 9.54
C GLU A 287 1.29 26.38 9.05
N GLN A 288 0.57 26.51 7.93
CA GLN A 288 -0.21 25.42 7.36
C GLN A 288 0.69 24.30 6.81
N LEU A 289 1.81 24.64 6.18
CA LEU A 289 2.80 23.66 5.72
C LEU A 289 3.45 22.93 6.90
N SER A 290 3.71 23.62 8.00
CA SER A 290 4.18 23.01 9.25
C SER A 290 3.15 22.04 9.82
N ALA A 291 1.86 22.40 9.83
CA ALA A 291 0.79 21.51 10.29
C ALA A 291 0.67 20.25 9.42
N LEU A 292 0.79 20.37 8.09
CA LEU A 292 0.89 19.22 7.18
C LEU A 292 2.11 18.35 7.50
N GLY A 293 3.25 18.98 7.77
CA GLY A 293 4.48 18.32 8.11
C GLY A 293 4.41 17.54 9.43
N GLU A 294 3.71 18.08 10.43
CA GLU A 294 3.45 17.40 11.71
C GLU A 294 2.66 16.09 11.53
N LEU A 295 1.76 16.03 10.55
CA LEU A 295 1.06 14.79 10.20
C LEU A 295 1.99 13.71 9.60
N MET A 296 3.14 14.11 9.03
CA MET A 296 4.14 13.18 8.52
C MET A 296 5.04 12.58 9.63
N TYR A 297 5.35 13.33 10.69
CA TYR A 297 6.47 13.05 11.61
C TYR A 297 6.28 11.98 12.71
N GLN A 298 5.16 11.27 12.82
CA GLN A 298 4.84 10.50 14.05
C GLN A 298 5.55 9.14 14.27
N HIS A 299 6.80 8.96 13.86
CA HIS A 299 7.66 7.90 14.43
C HIS A 299 8.95 8.53 15.01
N ARG A 300 8.93 8.68 16.35
CA ARG A 300 9.94 9.32 17.21
C ARG A 300 9.95 10.84 17.16
N ASN A 301 10.33 11.43 18.30
CA ASN A 301 10.73 12.82 18.46
C ASN A 301 11.92 13.13 17.54
N MET A 302 11.69 13.21 16.23
CA MET A 302 12.56 13.99 15.36
C MET A 302 12.27 15.43 15.76
N SER A 303 13.21 16.00 16.51
CA SER A 303 13.26 17.42 16.84
C SER A 303 12.79 18.21 15.62
N LYS A 304 11.82 19.14 15.80
CA LYS A 304 11.52 20.18 14.81
C LYS A 304 12.83 20.61 14.18
N GLY A 305 13.09 20.18 12.94
CA GLY A 305 14.28 20.64 12.25
C GLY A 305 14.10 22.13 12.10
N GLU A 306 15.11 22.91 12.48
CA GLU A 306 15.22 24.35 12.24
C GLU A 306 15.33 24.68 10.74
N SER A 307 14.74 23.85 9.88
CA SER A 307 14.70 24.10 8.45
C SER A 307 13.65 25.18 8.18
N PRO A 308 14.04 26.29 7.54
CA PRO A 308 13.10 27.32 7.12
C PRO A 308 12.30 26.93 5.87
N SER A 309 12.49 25.73 5.31
CA SER A 309 11.95 25.34 4.01
C SER A 309 11.48 23.89 3.86
N LEU A 310 11.87 22.99 4.77
CA LEU A 310 11.41 21.60 4.87
C LEU A 310 10.51 21.45 6.09
N PHE A 311 9.34 20.84 5.91
CA PHE A 311 8.29 20.84 6.92
C PHE A 311 7.92 19.47 7.45
N GLY A 312 8.13 18.39 6.68
CA GLY A 312 7.65 17.06 7.03
C GLY A 312 8.57 15.97 6.51
N ALA A 313 8.71 14.86 7.25
CA ALA A 313 9.33 13.65 6.72
C ALA A 313 8.68 12.39 7.30
N LYS A 314 8.55 11.35 6.48
CA LYS A 314 7.97 10.07 6.88
C LYS A 314 8.60 8.91 6.11
N ILE A 315 8.78 7.77 6.77
CA ILE A 315 9.12 6.51 6.10
C ILE A 315 8.01 6.14 5.10
N THR A 316 8.38 5.56 3.96
CA THR A 316 7.44 5.09 2.94
C THR A 316 7.71 3.61 2.57
N GLY A 317 6.70 2.95 2.03
CA GLY A 317 6.69 1.50 1.81
C GLY A 317 6.42 0.70 3.09
N GLY A 318 6.77 -0.58 3.11
CA GLY A 318 6.38 -1.50 4.20
C GLY A 318 7.12 -1.34 5.55
N GLY A 319 8.02 -0.36 5.71
CA GLY A 319 8.81 -0.13 6.95
C GLY A 319 10.15 -0.89 7.07
N SER A 320 10.83 -0.84 8.23
CA SER A 320 12.08 -1.59 8.51
C SER A 320 13.22 -1.45 7.47
N GLY A 321 13.34 -0.26 6.87
CA GLY A 321 14.23 0.03 5.74
C GLY A 321 13.46 0.79 4.65
N GLY A 322 14.02 0.86 3.43
CA GLY A 322 13.37 1.53 2.31
C GLY A 322 13.69 3.01 2.21
N SER A 323 12.68 3.85 1.96
CA SER A 323 12.86 5.28 1.67
C SER A 323 12.13 6.18 2.67
N VAL A 324 12.55 7.43 2.76
CA VAL A 324 11.90 8.50 3.51
C VAL A 324 11.40 9.54 2.51
N CYS A 325 10.11 9.85 2.56
CA CYS A 325 9.51 10.96 1.84
C CYS A 325 9.64 12.22 2.69
N VAL A 326 10.20 13.29 2.13
CA VAL A 326 10.37 14.61 2.73
C VAL A 326 9.52 15.61 1.96
N MET A 327 8.81 16.47 2.68
CA MET A 327 7.96 17.54 2.14
C MET A 327 8.55 18.91 2.49
N GLY A 328 8.54 19.83 1.52
CA GLY A 328 9.05 21.19 1.69
C GLY A 328 8.51 22.17 0.64
N LYS A 329 9.03 23.40 0.66
CA LYS A 329 8.73 24.41 -0.36
C LYS A 329 9.35 24.01 -1.69
N ASN A 330 8.66 24.27 -2.80
CA ASN A 330 9.23 24.15 -4.13
C ASN A 330 10.15 25.35 -4.43
N CYS A 331 11.34 25.37 -3.84
CA CYS A 331 12.34 26.40 -4.08
C CYS A 331 13.77 25.83 -4.02
N LEU A 332 14.72 26.60 -4.56
CA LEU A 332 16.13 26.19 -4.62
C LEU A 332 16.70 25.85 -3.25
N LYS A 333 16.34 26.65 -2.23
CA LYS A 333 16.79 26.44 -0.85
C LYS A 333 16.43 25.06 -0.31
N SER A 334 15.21 24.60 -0.54
CA SER A 334 14.80 23.25 -0.12
C SER A 334 15.59 22.16 -0.84
N SER A 335 15.86 22.31 -2.14
CA SER A 335 16.70 21.38 -2.88
C SER A 335 18.14 21.33 -2.36
N GLU A 336 18.72 22.48 -2.01
CA GLU A 336 20.06 22.56 -1.39
C GLU A 336 20.11 21.86 -0.03
N GLU A 337 19.10 22.07 0.81
CA GLU A 337 18.97 21.42 2.12
C GLU A 337 18.83 19.89 1.99
N ILE A 338 18.08 19.40 1.00
CA ILE A 338 17.94 17.96 0.72
C ILE A 338 19.30 17.35 0.31
N ILE A 339 20.06 18.03 -0.54
CA ILE A 339 21.41 17.62 -0.92
C ILE A 339 22.34 17.63 0.30
N GLU A 340 22.21 18.61 1.19
CA GLU A 340 22.96 18.65 2.44
C GLU A 340 22.60 17.48 3.36
N ILE A 341 21.32 17.12 3.49
CA ILE A 341 20.87 15.92 4.22
C ILE A 341 21.51 14.67 3.63
N GLN A 342 21.49 14.51 2.31
CA GLN A 342 22.11 13.38 1.61
C GLN A 342 23.63 13.28 1.90
N ARG A 343 24.34 14.42 1.86
CA ARG A 343 25.79 14.48 2.17
C ARG A 343 26.07 14.16 3.64
N ARG A 344 25.29 14.71 4.56
CA ARG A 344 25.41 14.43 6.00
C ARG A 344 25.15 12.95 6.29
N TYR A 345 24.14 12.36 5.65
CA TYR A 345 23.86 10.93 5.77
C TYR A 345 25.04 10.08 5.27
N LYS A 346 25.62 10.43 4.11
CA LYS A 346 26.84 9.79 3.61
C LYS A 346 28.02 9.92 4.55
N ALA A 347 28.26 11.10 5.10
CA ALA A 347 29.35 11.32 6.04
C ALA A 347 29.19 10.46 7.31
N ALA A 348 27.95 10.30 7.79
CA ALA A 348 27.65 9.53 9.00
C ALA A 348 27.64 8.01 8.78
N THR A 349 27.23 7.54 7.60
CA THR A 349 26.96 6.10 7.35
C THR A 349 27.87 5.46 6.30
N GLY A 350 28.59 6.26 5.51
CA GLY A 350 29.32 5.83 4.33
C GLY A 350 28.44 5.59 3.09
N TYR A 351 27.11 5.54 3.23
CA TYR A 351 26.16 5.30 2.15
C TYR A 351 25.63 6.61 1.57
N LEU A 352 25.64 6.78 0.24
CA LEU A 352 25.02 7.93 -0.42
C LEU A 352 23.58 7.56 -0.82
N PRO A 353 22.54 8.14 -0.18
CA PRO A 353 21.16 7.92 -0.57
C PRO A 353 20.91 8.24 -2.04
N ILE A 354 20.12 7.41 -2.71
CA ILE A 354 19.45 7.74 -3.97
C ILE A 354 18.37 8.77 -3.64
N LEU A 355 18.41 9.88 -4.38
CA LEU A 355 17.43 10.95 -4.29
C LEU A 355 16.38 10.75 -5.40
N PHE A 356 15.13 10.67 -4.99
CA PHE A 356 13.96 10.65 -5.86
C PHE A 356 13.30 12.02 -5.86
N ASP A 357 12.99 12.52 -7.04
CA ASP A 357 12.33 13.81 -7.22
C ASP A 357 11.52 13.80 -8.52
N GLY A 358 10.49 14.62 -8.58
CA GLY A 358 9.60 14.78 -9.71
C GLY A 358 8.28 14.03 -9.56
N SER A 359 7.54 13.99 -10.67
CA SER A 359 6.25 13.33 -10.76
C SER A 359 6.02 12.82 -12.18
N SER A 360 5.28 11.71 -12.30
CA SER A 360 5.04 11.03 -13.57
C SER A 360 3.58 10.59 -13.69
N PRO A 361 3.08 10.40 -14.92
CA PRO A 361 1.81 9.70 -15.13
C PRO A 361 1.96 8.22 -14.73
N GLY A 362 0.88 7.63 -14.21
CA GLY A 362 0.72 6.19 -14.10
C GLY A 362 0.47 5.55 -15.47
N ALA A 363 0.50 4.22 -15.52
CA ALA A 363 0.43 3.46 -16.77
C ALA A 363 -0.81 3.76 -17.61
N ALA A 364 -1.97 3.98 -16.98
CA ALA A 364 -3.20 4.31 -17.70
C ALA A 364 -3.12 5.66 -18.41
N LYS A 365 -2.52 6.67 -17.75
CA LYS A 365 -2.37 8.01 -18.29
C LYS A 365 -1.26 8.08 -19.33
N PHE A 366 -0.17 7.34 -19.12
CA PHE A 366 0.92 7.20 -20.09
C PHE A 366 0.48 6.45 -21.34
N GLY A 367 -0.32 5.39 -21.18
CA GLY A 367 -0.76 4.53 -22.27
C GLY A 367 0.35 3.59 -22.73
N TYR A 368 0.50 3.44 -24.04
CA TYR A 368 1.53 2.58 -24.64
C TYR A 368 1.93 3.10 -26.02
N LEU A 369 3.13 2.69 -26.46
CA LEU A 369 3.63 2.95 -27.81
C LEU A 369 3.63 1.66 -28.62
N LYS A 370 2.89 1.64 -29.73
CA LYS A 370 2.85 0.50 -30.65
C LYS A 370 3.76 0.76 -31.84
N ILE A 371 4.93 0.11 -31.85
CA ILE A 371 5.88 0.18 -32.95
C ILE A 371 5.59 -0.97 -33.93
N ARG A 372 5.31 -0.65 -35.19
CA ARG A 372 5.17 -1.64 -36.26
C ARG A 372 6.40 -1.60 -37.14
N ARG A 373 7.07 -2.75 -37.32
CA ARG A 373 8.11 -2.87 -38.34
C ARG A 373 7.44 -2.68 -39.70
N ARG A 374 7.97 -1.75 -40.52
CA ARG A 374 7.49 -1.62 -41.90
C ARG A 374 7.70 -2.98 -42.59
N PRO A 375 6.70 -3.51 -43.31
CA PRO A 375 6.91 -4.70 -44.11
C PRO A 375 8.06 -4.41 -45.08
N SER A 376 9.04 -5.30 -45.12
CA SER A 376 10.11 -5.20 -46.11
C SER A 376 9.47 -5.25 -47.48
N PRO A 377 9.81 -4.36 -48.44
CA PRO A 377 9.36 -4.54 -49.81
C PRO A 377 9.77 -5.94 -50.25
N SER A 378 8.80 -6.73 -50.69
CA SER A 378 9.04 -8.07 -51.19
C SER A 378 10.11 -8.00 -52.26
N LEU A 379 11.20 -8.76 -52.08
CA LEU A 379 12.12 -9.05 -53.17
C LEU A 379 11.27 -9.67 -54.29
N LYS A 380 11.06 -8.90 -55.37
CA LYS A 380 10.45 -9.44 -56.59
C LYS A 380 11.20 -10.73 -56.95
N PRO A 381 10.51 -11.84 -57.26
CA PRO A 381 11.19 -13.03 -57.73
C PRO A 381 12.04 -12.66 -58.94
N LYS A 382 13.34 -12.99 -58.89
CA LYS A 382 14.22 -12.85 -60.05
C LYS A 382 13.57 -13.62 -61.21
N PRO A 383 13.44 -13.03 -62.40
CA PRO A 383 12.99 -13.79 -63.56
C PRO A 383 13.98 -14.95 -63.76
N GLN A 384 13.44 -16.16 -63.80
CA GLN A 384 14.20 -17.33 -64.25
C GLN A 384 14.55 -17.09 -65.72
N LEU A 385 15.86 -17.07 -66.00
CA LEU A 385 16.42 -17.09 -67.35
C LEU A 385 16.59 -18.53 -67.81
#